data_AF-A0A6B3EEI5-F1
#
_entry.id   AF-A0A6B3EEI5-F1
#
_cell.length_a   1.000
_cell.length_b   1.000
_cell.length_c   1.000
_cell.angle_alpha   90.00
_cell.angle_beta   90.00
_cell.angle_gamma   90.00
#
_symmetry.space_group_name_H-M   'P 1'
#
loop_
_entity.id
_entity.type
_entity.pdbx_description
1 polymer ?
#
loop_
_entity_poly.entity_id
_entity_poly.type
_entity_poly.pdbx_seq_one_letter_code
_entity_poly.pdbx_strand_id
1 'polypeptide(L)'
;VRAHPDRFAAFASLPTAAPEAAVAELDRAVNDLGFVGTMIFGRTEGEFLDAPRFEPILAKAAALNVPVFLHPGVPPRVITEANYAAGLPLVTETRLQTAAWGWHQETAVHFLHLVHSGVLDRYPNLQFILGHW
;
A
#
# COMPACT_ATOMS: atom_id res chain seq x y z
N VAL A 1 -9.25 -19.11 -3.52
CA VAL A 1 -10.32 -18.57 -4.40
C VAL A 1 -11.03 -19.66 -5.16
N ARG A 2 -10.44 -20.31 -6.19
CA ARG A 2 -11.15 -21.28 -7.07
C ARG A 2 -11.98 -22.36 -6.36
N ALA A 3 -11.51 -22.91 -5.24
CA ALA A 3 -12.23 -23.94 -4.50
C ALA A 3 -13.50 -23.42 -3.77
N HIS A 4 -13.56 -22.12 -3.47
CA HIS A 4 -14.65 -21.47 -2.71
C HIS A 4 -14.86 -20.02 -3.21
N PRO A 5 -15.33 -19.82 -4.45
CA PRO A 5 -15.40 -18.49 -5.08
C PRO A 5 -16.50 -17.58 -4.50
N ASP A 6 -17.51 -18.16 -3.85
CA ASP A 6 -18.57 -17.46 -3.12
C ASP A 6 -18.12 -16.91 -1.77
N ARG A 7 -16.95 -17.36 -1.27
CA ARG A 7 -16.42 -17.00 0.05
C ARG A 7 -15.18 -16.13 0.01
N PHE A 8 -14.41 -16.19 -1.08
CA PHE A 8 -13.12 -15.51 -1.17
C PHE A 8 -12.96 -14.75 -2.47
N ALA A 9 -12.56 -13.49 -2.36
CA ALA A 9 -11.87 -12.73 -3.40
C ALA A 9 -10.36 -12.64 -3.04
N ALA A 10 -9.54 -12.13 -3.95
CA ALA A 10 -8.11 -11.95 -3.72
C ALA A 10 -7.60 -10.61 -4.23
N PHE A 11 -6.64 -10.05 -3.51
CA PHE A 11 -5.79 -8.97 -3.99
C PHE A 11 -4.42 -9.50 -4.37
N ALA A 12 -3.81 -8.86 -5.38
CA ALA A 12 -2.45 -9.12 -5.78
C ALA A 12 -1.46 -8.63 -4.72
N SER A 13 -0.37 -9.37 -4.56
CA SER A 13 0.85 -8.89 -3.89
C SER A 13 1.87 -8.64 -5.00
N LEU A 14 2.37 -7.42 -5.07
CA LEU A 14 3.20 -6.97 -6.19
C LEU A 14 4.67 -6.84 -5.76
N PRO A 15 5.62 -7.14 -6.67
CA PRO A 15 7.02 -6.82 -6.49
C PRO A 15 7.25 -5.32 -6.70
N THR A 16 6.72 -4.47 -5.81
CA THR A 16 6.71 -3.00 -5.97
C THR A 16 8.10 -2.39 -6.18
N ALA A 17 9.17 -3.01 -5.67
CA ALA A 17 10.55 -2.59 -5.90
C ALA A 17 10.99 -2.69 -7.37
N ALA A 18 10.27 -3.46 -8.20
CA ALA A 18 10.45 -3.57 -9.64
C ALA A 18 9.16 -3.14 -10.35
N PRO A 19 8.93 -1.82 -10.56
CA PRO A 19 7.65 -1.30 -11.05
C PRO A 19 7.14 -1.92 -12.34
N GLU A 20 8.02 -2.21 -13.31
CA GLU A 20 7.63 -2.87 -14.56
C GLU A 20 7.10 -4.29 -14.33
N ALA A 21 7.77 -5.06 -13.46
CA ALA A 21 7.32 -6.40 -13.07
C ALA A 21 6.02 -6.33 -12.25
N ALA A 22 5.85 -5.32 -11.40
CA ALA A 22 4.62 -5.08 -10.65
C ALA A 22 3.43 -4.77 -11.57
N VAL A 23 3.66 -3.99 -12.63
CA VAL A 23 2.63 -3.70 -13.65
C VAL A 23 2.22 -4.98 -14.39
N ALA A 24 3.18 -5.79 -14.82
CA ALA A 24 2.91 -7.05 -15.49
C ALA A 24 2.17 -8.04 -14.58
N GLU A 25 2.56 -8.13 -13.32
CA GLU A 25 1.91 -9.02 -12.35
C GLU A 25 0.51 -8.55 -11.98
N LEU A 26 0.27 -7.24 -11.87
CA LEU A 26 -1.07 -6.71 -11.63
C LEU A 26 -2.01 -7.03 -12.80
N ASP A 27 -1.53 -6.87 -14.04
CA ASP A 27 -2.28 -7.23 -15.24
C ASP A 27 -2.66 -8.71 -15.25
N ARG A 28 -1.67 -9.60 -15.05
CA ARG A 28 -1.87 -11.05 -14.97
C ARG A 28 -2.82 -11.44 -13.84
N ALA A 29 -2.68 -10.83 -12.67
CA ALA A 29 -3.51 -11.13 -11.51
C ALA A 29 -4.99 -10.78 -11.75
N VAL A 30 -5.26 -9.62 -12.35
CA VAL A 30 -6.64 -9.18 -12.62
C VAL A 30 -7.23 -9.94 -13.81
N ASN A 31 -6.55 -9.95 -14.95
CA ASN A 31 -7.09 -10.49 -16.21
C ASN A 31 -7.10 -12.02 -16.25
N ASP A 32 -6.06 -12.69 -15.73
CA ASP A 32 -5.94 -14.14 -15.86
C ASP A 32 -6.41 -14.89 -14.60
N LEU A 33 -6.22 -14.29 -13.41
CA LEU A 33 -6.55 -14.93 -12.13
C LEU A 33 -7.86 -14.45 -11.50
N GLY A 34 -8.46 -13.38 -12.03
CA GLY A 34 -9.71 -12.80 -11.50
C GLY A 34 -9.53 -12.12 -10.14
N PHE A 35 -8.34 -11.60 -9.84
CA PHE A 35 -8.12 -10.82 -8.63
C PHE A 35 -8.80 -9.46 -8.75
N VAL A 36 -9.25 -8.91 -7.63
CA VAL A 36 -10.12 -7.72 -7.60
C VAL A 36 -9.36 -6.42 -7.35
N GLY A 37 -8.02 -6.44 -7.44
CA GLY A 37 -7.14 -5.30 -7.18
C GLY A 37 -5.81 -5.73 -6.55
N THR A 38 -5.16 -4.80 -5.86
CA THR A 38 -3.87 -5.04 -5.20
C THR A 38 -3.83 -4.50 -3.78
N MET A 39 -2.98 -5.08 -2.94
CA MET A 39 -2.66 -4.58 -1.62
C MET A 39 -1.16 -4.26 -1.53
N ILE A 40 -0.83 -3.03 -1.14
CA ILE A 40 0.53 -2.54 -0.99
C ILE A 40 0.76 -2.17 0.48
N PHE A 41 1.89 -2.62 1.04
CA PHE A 41 2.23 -2.46 2.45
C PHE A 41 3.21 -1.31 2.63
N GLY A 42 2.72 -0.16 3.11
CA GLY A 42 3.53 1.02 3.39
C GLY A 42 4.51 1.41 2.27
N ARG A 43 5.74 1.78 2.67
CA ARG A 43 6.80 2.19 1.75
C ARG A 43 7.43 1.02 1.03
N THR A 44 7.89 1.28 -0.18
CA THR A 44 8.80 0.39 -0.91
C THR A 44 10.16 1.07 -1.01
N GLU A 45 11.20 0.41 -0.49
CA GLU A 45 12.59 0.91 -0.44
C GLU A 45 12.70 2.38 0.01
N GLY A 46 11.94 2.74 1.06
CA GLY A 46 11.99 4.08 1.66
C GLY A 46 11.10 5.13 1.01
N GLU A 47 10.44 4.84 -0.11
CA GLU A 47 9.58 5.79 -0.80
C GLU A 47 8.09 5.47 -0.67
N PHE A 48 7.29 6.53 -0.67
CA PHE A 48 5.85 6.46 -0.80
C PHE A 48 5.43 6.28 -2.26
N LEU A 49 4.18 5.89 -2.47
CA LEU A 49 3.62 5.54 -3.78
C LEU A 49 3.42 6.74 -4.71
N ASP A 50 3.51 7.97 -4.20
CA ASP A 50 3.54 9.19 -5.01
C ASP A 50 4.89 9.42 -5.70
N ALA A 51 5.93 8.65 -5.37
CA ALA A 51 7.21 8.74 -6.06
C ALA A 51 7.06 8.37 -7.56
N PRO A 52 7.69 9.13 -8.50
CA PRO A 52 7.48 8.95 -9.94
C PRO A 52 7.72 7.53 -10.45
N ARG A 53 8.60 6.74 -9.82
CA ARG A 53 8.87 5.36 -10.21
C ARG A 53 7.68 4.41 -10.02
N PHE A 54 6.73 4.74 -9.15
CA PHE A 54 5.53 3.93 -8.90
C PHE A 54 4.32 4.36 -9.74
N GLU A 55 4.41 5.48 -10.47
CA GLU A 55 3.34 5.96 -11.36
C GLU A 55 2.85 4.87 -12.33
N PRO A 56 3.70 4.02 -12.95
CA PRO A 56 3.21 2.95 -13.80
C PRO A 56 2.27 1.95 -13.10
N ILE A 57 2.49 1.67 -11.81
CA ILE A 57 1.63 0.78 -11.02
C ILE A 57 0.26 1.44 -10.80
N LEU A 58 0.25 2.72 -10.43
CA LEU A 58 -0.97 3.49 -10.22
C LEU A 58 -1.78 3.63 -11.52
N ALA A 59 -1.10 3.93 -12.62
CA ALA A 59 -1.69 3.98 -13.96
C ALA A 59 -2.31 2.64 -14.37
N LYS A 60 -1.64 1.52 -14.07
CA LYS A 60 -2.15 0.18 -14.37
C LYS A 60 -3.38 -0.15 -13.54
N ALA A 61 -3.38 0.14 -12.24
CA ALA A 61 -4.54 -0.06 -11.37
C ALA A 61 -5.75 0.76 -11.86
N ALA A 62 -5.52 2.02 -12.23
CA ALA A 62 -6.53 2.90 -12.82
C ALA A 62 -7.06 2.35 -14.16
N ALA A 63 -6.19 1.91 -15.06
CA ALA A 63 -6.57 1.36 -16.36
C ALA A 63 -7.40 0.06 -16.25
N LEU A 64 -7.08 -0.78 -15.26
CA LEU A 64 -7.84 -1.99 -14.93
C LEU A 64 -9.11 -1.70 -14.13
N ASN A 65 -9.30 -0.45 -13.68
CA ASN A 65 -10.41 -0.02 -12.84
C ASN A 65 -10.56 -0.88 -11.57
N VAL A 66 -9.42 -1.17 -10.92
CA VAL A 66 -9.37 -1.94 -9.67
C VAL A 66 -8.74 -1.10 -8.55
N PRO A 67 -9.17 -1.28 -7.29
CA PRO A 67 -8.64 -0.52 -6.17
C PRO A 67 -7.22 -0.93 -5.76
N VAL A 68 -6.54 0.00 -5.09
CA VAL A 68 -5.32 -0.24 -4.31
C VAL A 68 -5.67 -0.17 -2.83
N PHE A 69 -5.58 -1.28 -2.11
CA PHE A 69 -5.58 -1.26 -0.65
C PHE A 69 -4.18 -0.83 -0.18
N LEU A 70 -4.10 0.39 0.37
CA LEU A 70 -2.90 0.86 1.06
C LEU A 70 -2.91 0.36 2.52
N HIS A 71 -2.21 -0.74 2.77
CA HIS A 71 -2.07 -1.33 4.10
C HIS A 71 -0.91 -0.67 4.87
N PRO A 72 -1.01 -0.52 6.20
CA PRO A 72 0.09 -0.04 7.02
C PRO A 72 1.40 -0.80 6.86
N GLY A 73 2.50 -0.04 6.92
CA GLY A 73 3.86 -0.54 7.04
C GLY A 73 4.58 0.19 8.18
N VAL A 74 5.60 -0.44 8.74
CA VAL A 74 6.38 0.15 9.83
C VAL A 74 7.06 1.44 9.31
N PRO A 75 6.98 2.57 10.04
CA PRO A 75 7.66 3.80 9.65
C PRO A 75 9.18 3.60 9.49
N PRO A 76 9.89 4.48 8.76
CA PRO A 76 11.34 4.45 8.69
C PRO A 76 12.00 4.47 10.07
N ARG A 77 13.16 3.82 10.21
CA ARG A 77 13.88 3.73 11.50
C ARG A 77 14.12 5.07 12.17
N VAL A 78 14.43 6.12 11.39
CA VAL A 78 14.61 7.48 11.92
C VAL A 78 13.33 8.02 12.59
N ILE A 79 12.16 7.68 12.06
CA ILE A 79 10.86 8.06 12.63
C ILE A 79 10.56 7.20 13.86
N THR A 80 10.82 5.88 13.78
CA THR A 80 10.53 5.00 14.91
C THR A 80 11.43 5.27 16.11
N GLU A 81 12.71 5.55 15.89
CA GLU A 81 13.66 5.94 16.93
C GLU A 81 13.33 7.29 17.55
N ALA A 82 12.90 8.27 16.76
CA ALA A 82 12.56 9.59 17.27
C ALA A 82 11.24 9.60 18.06
N ASN A 83 10.24 8.84 17.61
CA ASN A 83 8.86 8.97 18.10
C ASN A 83 8.40 7.83 19.02
N TYR A 84 8.98 6.63 18.90
CA TYR A 84 8.45 5.42 19.56
C TYR A 84 9.50 4.67 20.39
N ALA A 85 10.80 4.87 20.13
CA ALA A 85 11.86 4.38 20.99
C ALA A 85 12.13 5.39 22.12
N ALA A 86 11.66 5.08 23.32
CA ALA A 86 11.76 5.97 24.48
C ALA A 86 12.34 5.24 25.71
N GLY A 87 13.19 4.23 25.47
CA GLY A 87 13.69 3.35 26.52
C GLY A 87 12.59 2.47 27.12
N LEU A 88 11.52 2.23 26.36
CA LEU A 88 10.41 1.39 26.78
C LEU A 88 10.79 -0.08 26.59
N PRO A 89 10.10 -1.03 27.26
CA PRO A 89 10.28 -2.44 26.95
C PRO A 89 10.07 -2.72 25.46
N LEU A 90 10.91 -3.58 24.87
CA LEU A 90 10.89 -3.87 23.43
C LEU A 90 9.49 -4.23 22.90
N VAL A 91 8.70 -4.97 23.69
CA VAL A 91 7.32 -5.32 23.32
C VAL A 91 6.44 -4.08 23.20
N THR A 92 6.59 -3.11 24.09
CA THR A 92 5.84 -1.85 24.08
C THR A 92 6.24 -1.00 22.87
N GLU A 93 7.55 -0.84 22.63
CA GLU A 93 8.07 -0.10 21.47
C GLU A 93 7.56 -0.72 20.16
N THR A 94 7.64 -2.05 20.06
CA THR A 94 7.18 -2.78 18.88
C THR A 94 5.68 -2.56 18.62
N ARG A 95 4.84 -2.57 19.66
CA ARG A 95 3.41 -2.33 19.50
C ARG A 95 3.12 -0.87 19.14
N LEU A 96 3.77 0.08 19.81
CA LEU A 96 3.61 1.51 19.55
C LEU A 96 4.01 1.89 18.13
N GLN A 97 5.13 1.40 17.61
CA GLN A 97 5.54 1.69 16.23
C GLN A 97 4.71 0.95 15.16
N THR A 98 3.93 -0.06 15.55
CA THR A 98 3.07 -0.86 14.65
C THR A 98 1.59 -0.68 15.01
N ALA A 99 0.90 -1.78 15.31
CA ALA A 99 -0.56 -1.91 15.47
C ALA A 99 -1.22 -0.94 16.45
N ALA A 100 -0.50 -0.47 17.46
CA ALA A 100 -1.07 0.43 18.44
C ALA A 100 -1.14 1.88 17.93
N TRP A 101 -0.22 2.32 17.06
CA TRP A 101 -0.20 3.72 16.61
C TRP A 101 0.59 3.97 15.32
N GLY A 102 1.90 3.72 15.33
CA GLY A 102 2.87 4.35 14.42
C GLY A 102 2.62 4.05 12.94
N TRP A 103 2.32 2.81 12.58
CA TRP A 103 2.08 2.45 11.19
C TRP A 103 0.78 3.05 10.62
N HIS A 104 -0.17 3.46 11.47
CA HIS A 104 -1.45 4.05 11.06
C HIS A 104 -1.21 5.50 10.68
N GLN A 105 -0.41 6.21 11.50
CA GLN A 105 0.07 7.55 11.19
C GLN A 105 0.88 7.58 9.90
N GLU A 106 1.78 6.62 9.70
CA GLU A 106 2.54 6.50 8.45
C GLU A 106 1.63 6.32 7.24
N THR A 107 0.60 5.48 7.36
CA THR A 107 -0.39 5.25 6.28
C THR A 107 -1.20 6.51 5.97
N ALA A 108 -1.60 7.25 6.99
CA ALA A 108 -2.34 8.51 6.81
C ALA A 108 -1.47 9.54 6.06
N VAL A 109 -0.21 9.70 6.46
CA VAL A 109 0.74 10.59 5.77
C VAL A 109 0.96 10.14 4.32
N HIS A 110 1.15 8.84 4.09
CA HIS A 110 1.31 8.26 2.75
C HIS A 110 0.10 8.58 1.86
N PHE A 111 -1.12 8.41 2.37
CA PHE A 111 -2.33 8.73 1.59
C PHE A 111 -2.45 10.22 1.29
N LEU A 112 -2.15 11.10 2.25
CA LEU A 112 -2.16 12.55 2.01
C LEU A 112 -1.14 12.97 0.94
N HIS A 113 0.03 12.32 0.89
CA HIS A 113 1.00 12.49 -0.18
C HIS A 113 0.43 12.14 -1.56
N LEU A 114 -0.30 11.03 -1.68
CA LEU A 114 -0.97 10.64 -2.93
C LEU A 114 -2.01 11.68 -3.38
N VAL A 115 -2.80 12.20 -2.43
CA VAL A 115 -3.79 13.26 -2.73
C VAL A 115 -3.09 14.54 -3.19
N HIS A 116 -2.13 15.04 -2.42
CA HIS A 116 -1.49 16.34 -2.68
C HIS A 116 -0.47 16.34 -3.81
N SER A 117 0.04 15.17 -4.20
CA SER A 117 0.83 15.01 -5.43
C SER A 117 -0.03 14.96 -6.70
N GLY A 118 -1.37 15.01 -6.58
CA GLY A 118 -2.31 15.04 -7.70
C GLY A 118 -2.53 13.69 -8.37
N VAL A 119 -2.21 12.56 -7.71
CA VAL A 119 -2.45 11.21 -8.25
C VAL A 119 -3.93 11.02 -8.59
N LEU A 120 -4.83 11.45 -7.70
CA LEU A 120 -6.27 11.31 -7.90
C LEU A 120 -6.83 12.27 -8.96
N ASP A 121 -6.13 13.37 -9.24
CA ASP A 121 -6.49 14.27 -10.34
C ASP A 121 -6.05 13.68 -11.70
N ARG A 122 -4.88 13.04 -11.75
CA ARG A 122 -4.38 12.34 -12.96
C ARG A 122 -5.17 11.08 -13.28
N TYR A 123 -5.60 10.34 -12.25
CA TYR A 123 -6.36 9.10 -12.37
C TYR A 123 -7.69 9.19 -11.61
N PRO A 124 -8.70 9.89 -12.15
CA PRO A 124 -9.95 10.16 -11.44
C PRO A 124 -10.80 8.92 -11.16
N ASN A 125 -10.52 7.78 -11.81
CA ASN A 125 -11.17 6.50 -11.55
C ASN A 125 -10.36 5.58 -10.62
N LEU A 126 -9.15 5.96 -10.22
CA LEU A 126 -8.35 5.18 -9.27
C LEU A 126 -8.98 5.26 -7.88
N GLN A 127 -9.21 4.11 -7.28
CA GLN A 127 -9.77 4.01 -5.94
C GLN A 127 -8.72 3.50 -4.95
N PHE A 128 -8.65 4.12 -3.78
CA PHE A 128 -7.88 3.63 -2.65
C PHE A 128 -8.80 3.09 -1.56
N ILE A 129 -8.37 2.00 -0.92
CA ILE A 129 -8.99 1.45 0.28
C ILE A 129 -8.03 1.68 1.44
N LEU A 130 -8.55 2.29 2.52
CA LEU A 130 -7.85 2.48 3.79
C LEU A 130 -8.58 1.69 4.87
N GLY A 131 -7.83 1.01 5.73
CA GLY A 131 -8.35 0.41 6.96
C GLY A 131 -8.02 1.26 8.18
N HIS A 132 -8.44 0.80 9.37
CA HIS A 132 -8.03 1.34 10.68
C HIS A 132 -8.44 2.80 10.93
N TRP A 133 -9.74 3.01 11.25
CA TRP A 133 -10.31 4.30 11.69
C TRP A 133 -10.00 4.59 13.18
#